data_AF-A0A9R1VVD8-F1
#
_entry.id   AF-A0A9R1VVD8-F1
#
_cell.length_a   1.000
_cell.length_b   1.000
_cell.length_c   1.000
_cell.angle_alpha   90.00
_cell.angle_beta   90.00
_cell.angle_gamma   90.00
#
_symmetry.space_group_name_H-M   'P 1'
#
loop_
_entity.id
_entity.type
_entity.pdbx_description
1 polymer ?
#
loop_
_entity_poly.entity_id
_entity_poly.type
_entity_poly.pdbx_seq_one_letter_code
_entity_poly.pdbx_strand_id
1 'polypeptide(L)'
;MMLKENVCGFTRLSPSEDGSQKSDIFVTSCGFTVINVTIVRRTSLKGCSSSINIHTVQLLKALDTTFDSVSLVPLLMQMQRSISSTNNVYRNLLRLQKPPTAAMVTWQQPSCDVFINHRGIDTKKNVAGLLYNHLVRLRLRPFLDSKNMKPGDKLFDKIDAAITRCKVGVVVFSPRYCQSYFCLHELARIMEAKKKVIPVFCDVKPSELIVRDDGSCSKHQLDRFKTALEEAKYTVGLTFDSSNGDWPGFLMTATEAIMENLKEVEEEERQMHIEKSINHA
;
A
#
# COMPACT_ATOMS: atom_id res chain seq x y z
N MET A 1 15.07 -62.44 -14.33
CA MET A 1 15.23 -63.13 -13.02
C MET A 1 15.00 -62.09 -11.93
N MET A 2 13.86 -62.23 -11.24
CA MET A 2 13.39 -61.59 -10.00
C MET A 2 13.30 -60.05 -9.88
N LEU A 3 12.05 -59.59 -9.78
CA LEU A 3 11.61 -58.37 -9.09
C LEU A 3 12.18 -58.38 -7.66
N LYS A 4 12.81 -57.28 -7.22
CA LYS A 4 12.97 -56.99 -5.78
C LYS A 4 11.89 -55.99 -5.40
N GLU A 5 10.98 -56.43 -4.55
CA GLU A 5 10.01 -55.59 -3.85
C GLU A 5 10.78 -54.63 -2.92
N ASN A 6 10.52 -53.33 -3.04
CA ASN A 6 10.94 -52.36 -2.03
C ASN A 6 9.79 -52.21 -1.03
N VAL A 7 9.99 -52.77 0.16
CA VAL A 7 9.08 -52.69 1.31
C VAL A 7 9.09 -51.26 1.86
N CYS A 8 7.92 -50.64 1.99
CA CYS A 8 7.76 -49.34 2.64
C CYS A 8 7.74 -49.56 4.17
N GLY A 9 8.72 -49.01 4.89
CA GLY A 9 8.77 -49.06 6.35
C GLY A 9 7.95 -47.95 6.99
N PHE A 10 7.16 -48.29 8.02
CA PHE A 10 6.46 -47.34 8.88
C PHE A 10 7.22 -47.17 10.20
N THR A 11 7.56 -45.94 10.59
CA THR A 11 8.08 -45.66 11.93
C THR A 11 7.07 -44.84 12.71
N ARG A 12 6.52 -45.42 13.78
CA ARG A 12 5.65 -44.75 14.74
C ARG A 12 6.52 -44.06 15.79
N LEU A 13 6.43 -42.74 15.92
CA LEU A 13 7.01 -42.03 17.07
C LEU A 13 6.00 -42.08 18.22
N SER A 14 6.41 -42.62 19.37
CA SER A 14 5.61 -42.68 20.60
C SER A 14 5.47 -41.29 21.24
N PRO A 15 4.35 -40.97 21.91
CA PRO A 15 4.13 -39.65 22.49
C PRO A 15 4.79 -39.49 23.87
N SER A 16 5.19 -38.25 24.20
CA SER A 16 5.47 -37.82 25.57
C SER A 16 4.16 -37.59 26.33
N GLU A 17 4.09 -38.05 27.58
CA GLU A 17 2.92 -37.92 28.45
C GLU A 17 2.80 -36.50 29.03
N ASP A 18 1.94 -35.68 28.41
CA ASP A 18 1.27 -34.53 29.02
C ASP A 18 -0.09 -34.41 28.32
N GLY A 19 -1.15 -34.42 29.12
CA GLY A 19 -2.53 -34.47 28.67
C GLY A 19 -3.02 -33.18 28.01
N SER A 20 -2.70 -32.96 26.74
CA SER A 20 -3.61 -32.25 25.82
C SER A 20 -3.30 -32.57 24.35
N GLN A 21 -4.35 -32.92 23.59
CA GLN A 21 -4.41 -33.03 22.11
C GLN A 21 -3.49 -34.07 21.45
N LYS A 22 -4.10 -35.13 20.87
CA LYS A 22 -3.41 -36.09 19.99
C LYS A 22 -3.36 -35.57 18.54
N SER A 23 -2.18 -35.54 17.96
CA SER A 23 -1.97 -35.42 16.50
C SER A 23 -1.06 -36.55 16.04
N ASP A 24 -1.54 -37.40 15.13
CA ASP A 24 -0.71 -38.41 14.48
C ASP A 24 0.04 -37.77 13.30
N ILE A 25 1.36 -37.98 13.22
CA ILE A 25 2.21 -37.52 12.11
C ILE A 25 2.64 -38.76 11.31
N PHE A 26 2.31 -38.77 10.01
CA PHE A 26 2.78 -39.79 9.08
C PHE A 26 3.82 -39.20 8.14
N VAL A 27 4.98 -39.84 8.03
CA VAL A 27 6.04 -39.47 7.08
C VAL A 27 6.29 -40.67 6.18
N THR A 28 6.15 -40.49 4.88
CA THR A 28 6.60 -41.46 3.87
C THR A 28 7.74 -40.85 3.07
N SER A 29 8.86 -41.57 2.95
CA SER A 29 9.94 -41.19 2.04
C SER A 29 10.10 -42.27 0.97
N CYS A 30 10.01 -41.88 -0.30
CA CYS A 30 10.49 -42.67 -1.42
C CYS A 30 11.31 -41.74 -2.33
N GLY A 31 12.39 -42.25 -2.92
CA GLY A 31 13.49 -41.48 -3.51
C GLY A 31 13.09 -40.27 -4.38
N PHE A 32 13.87 -39.19 -4.24
CA PHE A 32 13.82 -37.94 -5.02
C PHE A 32 12.41 -37.47 -5.42
N THR A 33 11.54 -37.17 -4.46
CA THR A 33 10.41 -36.25 -4.69
C THR A 33 9.98 -35.61 -3.36
N VAL A 34 9.54 -34.36 -3.45
CA VAL A 34 8.94 -33.48 -2.43
C VAL A 34 8.30 -34.21 -1.25
N ILE A 35 8.74 -33.88 -0.03
CA ILE A 35 8.08 -34.31 1.21
C ILE A 35 6.84 -33.44 1.40
N ASN A 36 5.64 -34.00 1.22
CA ASN A 36 4.39 -33.36 1.63
C ASN A 36 4.09 -33.75 3.08
N VAL A 37 4.04 -32.76 3.97
CA VAL A 37 3.56 -32.95 5.35
C VAL A 37 2.15 -32.38 5.44
N THR A 38 1.17 -33.26 5.68
CA THR A 38 -0.23 -32.86 5.94
C THR A 38 -0.48 -32.91 7.44
N ILE A 39 -0.73 -31.76 8.06
CA ILE A 39 -1.17 -31.70 9.47
C ILE A 39 -2.69 -31.56 9.48
N VAL A 40 -3.38 -32.61 9.92
CA VAL A 40 -4.84 -32.59 10.12
C VAL A 40 -5.13 -32.26 11.58
N ARG A 41 -5.67 -31.07 11.85
CA ARG A 41 -6.28 -30.76 13.16
C ARG A 41 -7.77 -31.09 13.11
N ARG A 42 -8.23 -32.04 13.93
CA ARG A 42 -9.67 -32.20 14.23
C ARG A 42 -10.03 -31.35 15.44
N THR A 43 -10.81 -30.30 15.25
CA THR A 43 -11.53 -29.63 16.33
C THR A 43 -12.92 -30.24 16.45
N SER A 44 -13.21 -30.92 17.55
CA SER A 44 -14.57 -31.32 17.89
C SER A 44 -15.24 -30.18 18.65
N LEU A 45 -16.06 -29.40 17.95
CA LEU A 45 -17.07 -28.55 18.57
C LEU A 45 -18.43 -29.16 18.24
N LYS A 46 -19.19 -29.50 19.29
CA LYS A 46 -20.54 -30.04 19.15
C LYS A 46 -21.39 -29.02 18.37
N GLY A 47 -21.82 -29.38 17.16
CA GLY A 47 -23.04 -28.80 16.58
C GLY A 47 -22.96 -27.96 15.28
N CYS A 48 -21.84 -27.88 14.55
CA CYS A 48 -21.88 -27.33 13.18
C CYS A 48 -20.68 -27.79 12.33
N SER A 49 -20.92 -28.38 11.15
CA SER A 49 -19.87 -28.77 10.20
C SER A 49 -19.52 -27.58 9.29
N SER A 50 -18.29 -27.11 9.36
CA SER A 50 -17.69 -26.24 8.33
C SER A 50 -16.19 -26.57 8.25
N SER A 51 -15.75 -27.07 7.10
CA SER A 51 -14.33 -27.37 6.85
C SER A 51 -13.62 -26.10 6.40
N ILE A 52 -12.58 -25.66 7.11
CA ILE A 52 -11.72 -24.55 6.69
C ILE A 52 -10.43 -25.15 6.12
N ASN A 53 -10.21 -24.99 4.82
CA ASN A 53 -8.94 -25.31 4.18
C ASN A 53 -7.93 -24.17 4.46
N ILE A 54 -6.81 -24.48 5.13
CA ILE A 54 -5.69 -23.54 5.30
C ILE A 54 -4.57 -23.99 4.35
N HIS A 55 -4.19 -23.10 3.43
CA HIS A 55 -3.14 -23.36 2.44
C HIS A 55 -1.73 -23.31 3.07
N THR A 56 -0.87 -24.17 2.54
CA THR A 56 0.54 -24.42 2.86
C THR A 56 1.42 -23.17 2.82
N VAL A 57 2.33 -23.00 3.79
CA VAL A 57 3.44 -22.03 3.74
C VAL A 57 4.73 -22.80 3.39
N GLN A 58 5.34 -22.49 2.25
CA GLN A 58 6.68 -23.00 1.89
C GLN A 58 7.75 -22.13 2.56
N LEU A 59 8.62 -22.75 3.36
CA LEU A 59 9.86 -22.14 3.85
C LEU A 59 11.03 -22.73 3.02
N LEU A 60 11.72 -21.90 2.26
CA LEU A 60 12.98 -22.29 1.60
C LEU A 60 14.14 -21.48 2.21
N LYS A 61 15.04 -22.18 2.90
CA LYS A 61 16.42 -21.75 3.15
C LYS A 61 17.35 -22.63 2.31
N ALA A 62 18.16 -22.02 1.45
CA ALA A 62 19.43 -22.55 0.93
C ALA A 62 20.17 -21.35 0.31
N LEU A 63 21.17 -20.79 1.00
CA LEU A 63 22.62 -21.08 0.94
C LEU A 63 23.30 -20.68 -0.39
N ASP A 64 24.33 -19.84 -0.22
CA ASP A 64 25.26 -19.31 -1.22
C ASP A 64 25.80 -20.36 -2.20
N THR A 65 25.83 -20.02 -3.49
CA THR A 65 27.08 -19.86 -4.28
C THR A 65 26.75 -19.51 -5.74
N THR A 66 27.60 -18.65 -6.28
CA THR A 66 27.73 -18.07 -7.63
C THR A 66 27.31 -18.92 -8.86
N PHE A 67 26.52 -18.36 -9.80
CA PHE A 67 26.90 -18.10 -11.21
C PHE A 67 25.71 -17.61 -12.07
N ASP A 68 26.02 -16.60 -12.90
CA ASP A 68 25.43 -16.14 -14.16
C ASP A 68 23.95 -15.76 -14.35
N SER A 69 23.81 -14.48 -14.71
CA SER A 69 22.66 -13.82 -15.32
C SER A 69 22.31 -14.44 -16.68
N VAL A 70 21.00 -14.51 -16.97
CA VAL A 70 20.32 -14.93 -18.22
C VAL A 70 19.78 -16.36 -18.17
N SER A 71 18.71 -16.58 -17.39
CA SER A 71 17.56 -17.48 -17.74
C SER A 71 16.55 -17.64 -16.56
N LEU A 72 16.02 -16.54 -15.99
CA LEU A 72 14.97 -16.61 -14.95
C LEU A 72 13.64 -15.96 -15.32
N VAL A 73 13.51 -15.39 -16.52
CA VAL A 73 12.25 -14.82 -17.00
C VAL A 73 11.14 -15.87 -17.21
N PRO A 74 11.43 -17.13 -17.64
CA PRO A 74 10.36 -18.12 -17.80
C PRO A 74 9.83 -18.71 -16.48
N LEU A 75 10.65 -18.79 -15.42
CA LEU A 75 10.26 -19.41 -14.16
C LEU A 75 9.45 -18.47 -13.25
N LEU A 76 9.70 -17.15 -13.33
CA LEU A 76 8.91 -16.11 -12.64
C LEU A 76 7.48 -15.98 -13.18
N MET A 77 7.24 -16.37 -14.44
CA MET A 77 5.91 -16.36 -15.07
C MET A 77 5.04 -17.57 -14.66
N GLN A 78 5.61 -18.65 -14.12
CA GLN A 78 4.85 -19.83 -13.70
C GLN A 78 4.31 -19.77 -12.26
N MET A 79 4.80 -18.84 -11.43
CA MET A 79 4.26 -18.61 -10.07
C MET A 79 3.12 -17.57 -10.01
N GLN A 80 2.57 -17.11 -11.14
CA GLN A 80 1.48 -16.12 -11.18
C GLN A 80 0.07 -16.70 -11.39
N ARG A 81 -0.13 -18.01 -11.22
CA ARG A 81 -1.48 -18.62 -11.41
C ARG A 81 -2.29 -18.87 -10.13
N SER A 82 -1.79 -18.53 -8.95
CA SER A 82 -2.55 -18.72 -7.70
C SER A 82 -2.44 -17.54 -6.71
N ILE A 83 -2.94 -16.37 -7.10
CA ILE A 83 -3.35 -15.31 -6.16
C ILE A 83 -4.68 -14.73 -6.67
N SER A 84 -5.76 -15.49 -6.51
CA SER A 84 -7.06 -15.18 -7.14
C SER A 84 -8.24 -15.09 -6.17
N SER A 85 -8.03 -14.80 -4.88
CA SER A 85 -9.16 -14.65 -3.94
C SER A 85 -9.38 -13.25 -3.34
N THR A 86 -8.38 -12.35 -3.33
CA THR A 86 -8.55 -10.99 -2.79
C THR A 86 -8.68 -9.91 -3.87
N ASN A 87 -8.21 -10.17 -5.09
CA ASN A 87 -8.34 -9.24 -6.24
C ASN A 87 -9.77 -9.12 -6.80
N ASN A 88 -10.68 -10.04 -6.46
CA ASN A 88 -12.04 -10.06 -7.00
C ASN A 88 -12.99 -9.08 -6.31
N VAL A 89 -12.78 -8.79 -5.02
CA VAL A 89 -13.62 -7.82 -4.30
C VAL A 89 -13.37 -6.40 -4.81
N TYR A 90 -12.10 -6.02 -4.96
CA TYR A 90 -11.70 -4.73 -5.53
C TYR A 90 -12.12 -4.56 -7.00
N ARG A 91 -11.98 -5.62 -7.84
CA ARG A 91 -12.51 -5.59 -9.21
C ARG A 91 -14.03 -5.46 -9.27
N ASN A 92 -14.75 -6.07 -8.33
CA ASN A 92 -16.21 -5.97 -8.30
C ASN A 92 -16.67 -4.62 -7.75
N LEU A 93 -15.96 -4.00 -6.80
CA LEU A 93 -16.24 -2.63 -6.36
C LEU A 93 -16.00 -1.60 -7.48
N LEU A 94 -14.93 -1.77 -8.27
CA LEU A 94 -14.65 -0.91 -9.44
C LEU A 94 -15.61 -1.13 -10.61
N ARG A 95 -16.29 -2.29 -10.68
CA ARG A 95 -17.30 -2.59 -11.71
C ARG A 95 -18.67 -1.96 -11.46
N LEU A 96 -18.90 -1.35 -10.29
CA LEU A 96 -20.13 -0.60 -10.02
C LEU A 96 -20.13 0.83 -10.61
N GLN A 97 -19.05 1.25 -11.28
CA GLN A 97 -19.10 2.45 -12.14
C GLN A 97 -19.83 2.11 -13.45
N LYS A 98 -21.13 2.40 -13.48
CA LYS A 98 -21.94 2.44 -14.70
C LYS A 98 -21.33 3.47 -15.67
N PRO A 99 -21.15 3.17 -16.98
CA PRO A 99 -20.67 4.18 -17.92
C PRO A 99 -21.72 5.29 -18.07
N PRO A 100 -21.34 6.59 -18.14
CA PRO A 100 -22.30 7.65 -18.38
C PRO A 100 -22.88 7.50 -19.80
N THR A 101 -24.21 7.53 -19.89
CA THR A 101 -24.95 7.72 -21.13
C THR A 101 -24.56 9.03 -21.80
N ALA A 102 -24.58 9.04 -23.14
CA ALA A 102 -23.95 9.98 -24.09
C ALA A 102 -24.33 11.48 -24.02
N ALA A 103 -24.88 11.99 -22.92
CA ALA A 103 -24.94 13.43 -22.66
C ALA A 103 -23.67 13.84 -21.89
N MET A 104 -22.57 14.02 -22.62
CA MET A 104 -21.29 14.49 -22.09
C MET A 104 -21.40 15.92 -21.57
N VAL A 105 -21.77 16.08 -20.29
CA VAL A 105 -21.23 17.17 -19.50
C VAL A 105 -19.72 16.92 -19.47
N THR A 106 -18.94 17.81 -20.06
CA THR A 106 -17.47 17.78 -20.01
C THR A 106 -16.99 18.06 -18.59
N TRP A 107 -17.18 17.11 -17.69
CA TRP A 107 -16.38 17.02 -16.49
C TRP A 107 -14.98 16.69 -16.97
N GLN A 108 -14.10 17.70 -17.04
CA GLN A 108 -12.68 17.46 -17.21
C GLN A 108 -12.28 16.54 -16.06
N GLN A 109 -12.15 15.25 -16.35
CA GLN A 109 -11.65 14.26 -15.40
C GLN A 109 -10.37 14.85 -14.79
N PRO A 110 -10.33 15.12 -13.47
CA PRO A 110 -9.19 15.82 -12.88
C PRO A 110 -7.95 15.00 -13.16
N SER A 111 -6.93 15.54 -13.82
CA SER A 111 -5.83 14.69 -14.32
C SER A 111 -4.98 14.03 -13.24
N CYS A 112 -5.28 14.29 -11.97
CA CYS A 112 -4.62 13.76 -10.81
C CYS A 112 -5.67 13.43 -9.75
N ASP A 113 -5.53 12.26 -9.13
CA ASP A 113 -6.37 11.86 -8.00
C ASP A 113 -5.65 12.16 -6.68
N VAL A 114 -4.35 11.87 -6.61
CA VAL A 114 -3.57 11.88 -5.37
C VAL A 114 -2.26 12.65 -5.55
N PHE A 115 -1.98 13.65 -4.72
CA PHE A 115 -0.67 14.28 -4.64
C PHE A 115 0.16 13.61 -3.54
N ILE A 116 1.36 13.13 -3.85
CA ILE A 116 2.27 12.52 -2.86
C ILE A 116 3.37 13.53 -2.54
N ASN A 117 3.28 14.13 -1.35
CA ASN A 117 4.25 15.07 -0.80
C ASN A 117 5.22 14.31 0.09
N HIS A 118 6.52 14.37 -0.22
CA HIS A 118 7.49 13.52 0.43
C HIS A 118 8.90 14.13 0.44
N ARG A 119 9.74 13.65 1.35
CA ARG A 119 11.18 13.95 1.31
C ARG A 119 11.92 12.94 0.43
N GLY A 120 12.28 13.35 -0.78
CA GLY A 120 12.98 12.53 -1.76
C GLY A 120 14.16 11.72 -1.22
N ILE A 121 15.05 12.35 -0.46
CA ILE A 121 16.26 11.70 0.07
C ILE A 121 15.95 10.61 1.12
N ASP A 122 14.78 10.67 1.75
CA ASP A 122 14.38 9.70 2.79
C ASP A 122 13.53 8.57 2.20
N THR A 123 12.60 8.89 1.31
CA THR A 123 11.48 7.97 0.99
C THR A 123 11.34 7.62 -0.49
N LYS A 124 12.19 8.14 -1.39
CA LYS A 124 12.04 7.95 -2.85
C LYS A 124 12.13 6.50 -3.32
N LYS A 125 12.97 5.67 -2.69
CA LYS A 125 13.13 4.25 -3.05
C LYS A 125 12.29 3.31 -2.17
N ASN A 126 11.71 3.83 -1.09
CA ASN A 126 11.03 3.02 -0.07
C ASN A 126 9.52 3.32 -0.16
N VAL A 127 9.00 4.19 0.71
CA VAL A 127 7.55 4.36 0.88
C VAL A 127 6.86 5.07 -0.28
N ALA A 128 7.29 6.28 -0.65
CA ALA A 128 6.58 7.11 -1.62
C ALA A 128 6.56 6.47 -3.02
N GLY A 129 7.69 5.88 -3.44
CA GLY A 129 7.80 5.19 -4.72
C GLY A 129 6.95 3.91 -4.80
N LEU A 130 6.91 3.12 -3.73
CA LEU A 130 6.07 1.91 -3.68
C LEU A 130 4.58 2.26 -3.68
N LEU A 131 4.17 3.25 -2.88
CA LEU A 131 2.80 3.75 -2.87
C LEU A 131 2.38 4.27 -4.25
N TYR A 132 3.20 5.11 -4.89
CA TYR A 132 2.96 5.60 -6.25
C TYR A 132 2.71 4.44 -7.23
N ASN A 133 3.62 3.46 -7.26
CA ASN A 133 3.49 2.32 -8.16
C ASN A 133 2.25 1.46 -7.85
N HIS A 134 1.88 1.33 -6.57
CA HIS A 134 0.69 0.60 -6.15
C HIS A 134 -0.58 1.30 -6.63
N LEU A 135 -0.71 2.60 -6.41
CA LEU A 135 -1.84 3.42 -6.86
C LEU A 135 -2.00 3.39 -8.39
N VAL A 136 -0.89 3.48 -9.15
CA VAL A 136 -0.91 3.36 -10.62
C VAL A 136 -1.46 2.00 -11.07
N ARG A 137 -1.09 0.89 -10.39
CA ARG A 137 -1.61 -0.45 -10.71
C ARG A 137 -3.12 -0.55 -10.48
N LEU A 138 -3.64 0.22 -9.52
CA LEU A 138 -5.07 0.33 -9.21
C LEU A 138 -5.81 1.34 -10.11
N ARG A 139 -5.15 1.87 -11.15
CA ARG A 139 -5.70 2.84 -12.10
C ARG A 139 -6.03 4.21 -11.50
N LEU A 140 -5.47 4.52 -10.33
CA LEU A 140 -5.43 5.89 -9.82
C LEU A 140 -4.32 6.68 -10.51
N ARG A 141 -4.45 8.01 -10.50
CA ARG A 141 -3.49 8.96 -11.10
C ARG A 141 -2.74 9.71 -9.99
N PRO A 142 -1.74 9.09 -9.36
CA PRO A 142 -0.91 9.79 -8.40
C PRO A 142 0.04 10.76 -9.11
N PHE A 143 0.36 11.86 -8.44
CA PHE A 143 1.45 12.75 -8.77
C PHE A 143 2.55 12.62 -7.71
N LEU A 144 3.76 12.28 -8.16
CA LEU A 144 4.98 12.26 -7.36
C LEU A 144 6.04 13.05 -8.11
N ASP A 145 6.54 14.13 -7.51
CA ASP A 145 7.52 15.05 -8.10
C ASP A 145 8.64 14.33 -8.86
N SER A 146 9.26 13.32 -8.24
CA SER A 146 10.38 12.56 -8.77
C SER A 146 10.05 11.61 -9.93
N LYS A 147 8.76 11.44 -10.25
CA LYS A 147 8.26 10.61 -11.36
C LYS A 147 7.55 11.43 -12.44
N ASN A 148 6.89 12.53 -12.06
CA ASN A 148 6.02 13.30 -12.95
C ASN A 148 6.67 14.58 -13.48
N MET A 149 7.79 15.02 -12.90
CA MET A 149 8.58 16.13 -13.40
C MET A 149 9.59 15.69 -14.49
N LYS A 150 9.80 16.57 -15.46
CA LYS A 150 10.71 16.43 -16.59
C LYS A 150 11.75 17.57 -16.55
N PRO A 151 12.95 17.37 -17.13
CA PRO A 151 13.90 18.47 -17.32
C PRO A 151 13.24 19.64 -18.07
N GLY A 152 13.38 20.86 -17.55
CA GLY A 152 12.77 22.07 -18.10
C GLY A 152 11.43 22.47 -17.47
N ASP A 153 10.82 21.62 -16.63
CA ASP A 153 9.65 22.03 -15.86
C ASP A 153 10.01 23.06 -14.80
N LYS A 154 9.19 24.11 -14.67
CA LYS A 154 9.26 25.03 -13.53
C LYS A 154 8.69 24.33 -12.30
N LEU A 155 9.53 24.20 -11.27
CA LEU A 155 9.24 23.42 -10.07
C LEU A 155 7.94 23.86 -9.38
N PHE A 156 7.86 25.12 -9.00
CA PHE A 156 6.69 25.66 -8.29
C PHE A 156 5.42 25.63 -9.17
N ASP A 157 5.48 26.16 -10.39
CA ASP A 157 4.31 26.20 -11.29
C ASP A 157 3.67 24.83 -11.50
N LYS A 158 4.50 23.80 -11.74
CA LYS A 158 4.00 22.44 -12.00
C LYS A 158 3.47 21.76 -10.74
N ILE A 159 4.13 21.96 -9.60
CA ILE A 159 3.70 21.42 -8.32
C ILE A 159 2.39 22.08 -7.87
N ASP A 160 2.30 23.41 -7.94
CA ASP A 160 1.09 24.14 -7.58
C ASP A 160 -0.09 23.71 -8.46
N ALA A 161 0.13 23.61 -9.78
CA ALA A 161 -0.89 23.11 -10.69
C ALA A 161 -1.30 21.67 -10.37
N ALA A 162 -0.36 20.80 -9.98
CA ALA A 162 -0.66 19.44 -9.57
C ALA A 162 -1.49 19.42 -8.27
N ILE A 163 -1.07 20.14 -7.22
CA ILE A 163 -1.81 20.26 -5.96
C ILE A 163 -3.23 20.75 -6.18
N THR A 164 -3.42 21.77 -7.03
CA THR A 164 -4.76 22.25 -7.37
C THR A 164 -5.63 21.17 -8.01
N ARG A 165 -5.05 20.36 -8.91
CA ARG A 165 -5.77 19.34 -9.69
C ARG A 165 -6.01 18.04 -8.93
N CYS A 166 -5.11 17.66 -8.03
CA CYS A 166 -5.28 16.47 -7.21
C CYS A 166 -6.40 16.68 -6.17
N LYS A 167 -7.11 15.61 -5.82
CA LYS A 167 -8.22 15.65 -4.85
C LYS A 167 -7.73 15.42 -3.42
N VAL A 168 -6.84 14.44 -3.25
CA VAL A 168 -6.31 14.02 -1.95
C VAL A 168 -4.80 14.27 -1.90
N GLY A 169 -4.30 14.77 -0.77
CA GLY A 169 -2.88 14.87 -0.47
C GLY A 169 -2.44 13.74 0.46
N VAL A 170 -1.42 12.98 0.08
CA VAL A 170 -0.72 12.05 0.98
C VAL A 170 0.60 12.68 1.37
N VAL A 171 0.80 12.92 2.66
CA VAL A 171 1.99 13.57 3.19
C VAL A 171 2.83 12.54 3.91
N VAL A 172 3.95 12.13 3.31
CA VAL A 172 4.86 11.14 3.89
C VAL A 172 5.93 11.86 4.72
N PHE A 173 5.65 12.02 6.00
CA PHE A 173 6.59 12.52 6.99
C PHE A 173 7.71 11.50 7.22
N SER A 174 8.94 12.01 7.31
CA SER A 174 10.17 11.24 7.48
C SER A 174 11.20 12.04 8.30
N PRO A 175 12.30 11.43 8.77
CA PRO A 175 13.22 12.07 9.71
C PRO A 175 13.77 13.44 9.26
N ARG A 176 14.02 13.65 7.96
CA ARG A 176 14.53 14.93 7.43
C ARG A 176 13.46 15.73 6.68
N TYR A 177 12.19 15.42 6.88
CA TYR A 177 11.10 16.08 6.17
C TYR A 177 11.10 17.60 6.39
N CYS A 178 11.08 18.03 7.66
CA CYS A 178 11.02 19.45 8.05
C CYS A 178 12.31 20.24 7.74
N GLN A 179 13.35 19.57 7.23
CA GLN A 179 14.59 20.22 6.77
C GLN A 179 14.51 20.63 5.29
N SER A 180 13.40 20.35 4.58
CA SER A 180 13.23 20.73 3.18
C SER A 180 12.24 21.86 3.06
N TYR A 181 12.71 23.01 2.58
CA TYR A 181 11.85 24.11 2.19
C TYR A 181 10.75 23.65 1.22
N PHE A 182 11.11 22.83 0.21
CA PHE A 182 10.15 22.37 -0.80
C PHE A 182 9.06 21.49 -0.19
N CYS A 183 9.42 20.54 0.68
CA CYS A 183 8.43 19.67 1.31
C CYS A 183 7.46 20.47 2.21
N LEU A 184 7.98 21.45 2.98
CA LEU A 184 7.15 22.34 3.81
C LEU A 184 6.28 23.28 2.97
N HIS A 185 6.82 23.78 1.86
CA HIS A 185 6.09 24.61 0.93
C HIS A 185 4.92 23.85 0.30
N GLU A 186 5.17 22.64 -0.22
CA GLU A 186 4.14 21.73 -0.74
C GLU A 186 3.06 21.45 0.31
N LEU A 187 3.46 21.08 1.53
CA LEU A 187 2.52 20.83 2.63
C LEU A 187 1.61 22.04 2.89
N ALA A 188 2.20 23.23 3.00
CA ALA A 188 1.43 24.45 3.19
C ALA A 188 0.48 24.73 2.01
N ARG A 189 0.89 24.48 0.77
CA ARG A 189 0.01 24.62 -0.40
C ARG A 189 -1.16 23.64 -0.39
N ILE A 190 -0.94 22.40 0.04
CA ILE A 190 -1.99 21.38 0.17
C ILE A 190 -3.03 21.82 1.22
N MET A 191 -2.57 22.29 2.39
CA MET A 191 -3.45 22.76 3.47
C MET A 191 -4.22 24.02 3.08
N GLU A 192 -3.57 25.00 2.46
CA GLU A 192 -4.23 26.22 1.96
C GLU A 192 -5.29 25.93 0.90
N ALA A 193 -5.04 24.94 0.06
CA ALA A 193 -6.00 24.47 -0.93
C ALA A 193 -7.13 23.62 -0.32
N LYS A 194 -7.15 23.45 1.02
CA LYS A 194 -8.15 22.70 1.80
C LYS A 194 -8.39 21.29 1.26
N LYS A 195 -7.32 20.64 0.80
CA LYS A 195 -7.39 19.27 0.31
C LYS A 195 -7.57 18.32 1.48
N LYS A 196 -8.24 17.18 1.26
CA LYS A 196 -8.22 16.09 2.24
C LYS A 196 -6.78 15.58 2.34
N VAL A 197 -6.24 15.50 3.55
CA VAL A 197 -4.85 15.09 3.81
C VAL A 197 -4.81 13.78 4.57
N ILE A 198 -3.96 12.87 4.11
CA ILE A 198 -3.64 11.61 4.78
C ILE A 198 -2.15 11.65 5.18
N PRO A 199 -1.84 11.94 6.45
CA PRO A 199 -0.46 11.91 6.91
C PRO A 199 0.02 10.48 7.09
N VAL A 200 1.24 10.20 6.63
CA VAL A 200 1.96 8.94 6.83
C VAL A 200 3.25 9.26 7.59
N PHE A 201 3.35 8.78 8.82
CA PHE A 201 4.51 8.95 9.68
C PHE A 201 5.46 7.77 9.49
N CYS A 202 6.45 7.94 8.60
CA CYS A 202 7.46 6.92 8.28
C CYS A 202 8.71 7.12 9.13
N ASP A 203 9.00 6.18 10.03
CA ASP A 203 10.19 6.19 10.90
C ASP A 203 10.35 7.48 11.73
N VAL A 204 9.23 8.16 12.02
CA VAL A 204 9.21 9.43 12.73
C VAL A 204 7.94 9.54 13.57
N LYS A 205 8.03 10.16 14.73
CA LYS A 205 6.87 10.51 15.56
C LYS A 205 6.39 11.93 15.24
N PRO A 206 5.09 12.25 15.39
CA PRO A 206 4.60 13.61 15.20
C PRO A 206 5.35 14.66 16.04
N SER A 207 5.77 14.31 17.26
CA SER A 207 6.53 15.18 18.16
C SER A 207 7.94 15.54 17.65
N GLU A 208 8.52 14.74 16.76
CA GLU A 208 9.86 14.95 16.20
C GLU A 208 9.83 15.89 14.99
N LEU A 209 8.65 16.15 14.44
CA LEU A 209 8.44 17.06 13.32
C LEU A 209 8.35 18.50 13.81
N ILE A 210 9.42 19.26 13.57
CA ILE A 210 9.55 20.66 14.03
C ILE A 210 10.09 21.51 12.89
N VAL A 211 9.37 22.59 12.54
CA VAL A 211 9.88 23.65 11.67
C VAL A 211 10.80 24.55 12.49
N ARG A 212 12.09 24.54 12.16
CA ARG A 212 13.09 25.40 12.81
C ARG A 212 13.23 26.72 12.04
N ASP A 213 13.47 27.78 12.78
CA ASP A 213 13.91 29.06 12.21
C ASP A 213 15.43 29.02 12.08
N ASP A 214 15.92 28.90 10.86
CA ASP A 214 17.33 28.95 10.49
C ASP A 214 17.70 30.26 9.77
N GLY A 215 16.78 31.24 9.75
CA GLY A 215 16.94 32.50 9.03
C GLY A 215 16.81 32.40 7.50
N SER A 216 16.50 31.22 6.95
CA SER A 216 16.41 31.02 5.49
C SER A 216 15.14 31.58 4.84
N CYS A 217 14.10 31.84 5.63
CA CYS A 217 12.81 32.30 5.13
C CYS A 217 12.20 33.41 5.98
N SER A 218 11.27 34.16 5.40
CA SER A 218 10.60 35.25 6.11
C SER A 218 9.72 34.71 7.24
N LYS A 219 9.49 35.53 8.27
CA LYS A 219 8.60 35.19 9.40
C LYS A 219 7.23 34.69 8.93
N HIS A 220 6.66 35.35 7.92
CA HIS A 220 5.39 34.93 7.32
C HIS A 220 5.44 33.50 6.75
N GLN A 221 6.53 33.13 6.06
CA GLN A 221 6.69 31.77 5.54
C GLN A 221 6.91 30.75 6.66
N LEU A 222 7.67 31.10 7.70
CA LEU A 222 7.83 30.24 8.88
C LEU A 222 6.51 29.95 9.58
N ASP A 223 5.69 30.98 9.79
CA ASP A 223 4.39 30.83 10.44
C ASP A 223 3.45 29.96 9.58
N ARG A 224 3.44 30.20 8.27
CA ARG A 224 2.72 29.38 7.28
C ARG A 224 3.12 27.89 7.36
N PHE A 225 4.42 27.59 7.44
CA PHE A 225 4.91 26.22 7.56
C PHE A 225 4.56 25.58 8.90
N LYS A 226 4.68 26.33 10.00
CA LYS A 226 4.32 25.86 11.34
C LYS A 226 2.83 25.51 11.43
N THR A 227 1.96 26.39 10.93
CA THR A 227 0.51 26.15 10.91
C THR A 227 0.17 24.90 10.10
N ALA A 228 0.70 24.78 8.88
CA ALA A 228 0.41 23.63 8.03
C ALA A 228 0.94 22.31 8.62
N LEU A 229 2.13 22.32 9.25
CA LEU A 229 2.67 21.15 9.91
C LEU A 229 1.83 20.75 11.13
N GLU A 230 1.42 21.72 11.94
CA GLU A 230 0.65 21.44 13.16
C GLU A 230 -0.74 20.89 12.83
N GLU A 231 -1.42 21.43 11.81
CA GLU A 231 -2.69 20.88 11.30
C GLU A 231 -2.52 19.45 10.79
N ALA A 232 -1.46 19.17 10.03
CA ALA A 232 -1.17 17.83 9.52
C ALA A 232 -0.88 16.82 10.63
N LYS A 233 -0.16 17.23 11.68
CA LYS A 233 0.20 16.37 12.82
C LYS A 233 -1.02 15.87 13.60
N TYR A 234 -2.07 16.69 13.69
CA TYR A 234 -3.31 16.33 14.39
C TYR A 234 -4.41 15.81 13.46
N THR A 235 -4.09 15.57 12.20
CA THR A 235 -4.94 14.80 11.30
C THR A 235 -4.68 13.30 11.52
N VAL A 236 -5.75 12.49 11.58
CA VAL A 236 -5.61 11.04 11.74
C VAL A 236 -4.83 10.47 10.55
N GLY A 237 -3.73 9.77 10.85
CA GLY A 237 -2.79 9.27 9.86
C GLY A 237 -2.41 7.83 10.06
N LEU A 238 -1.46 7.39 9.25
CA LEU A 238 -0.87 6.05 9.30
C LEU A 238 0.55 6.14 9.87
N THR A 239 0.94 5.18 10.68
CA THR A 239 2.32 5.01 11.12
C THR A 239 2.96 3.87 10.35
N PHE A 240 4.23 4.00 10.01
CA PHE A 240 4.94 2.97 9.28
C PHE A 240 6.42 2.91 9.70
N ASP A 241 6.89 1.71 10.03
CA ASP A 241 8.30 1.39 10.24
C ASP A 241 8.83 0.78 8.95
N SER A 242 9.73 1.46 8.25
CA SER A 242 10.24 0.99 6.97
C SER A 242 11.23 -0.18 7.08
N SER A 243 11.76 -0.43 8.29
CA SER A 243 12.70 -1.51 8.57
C SER A 243 12.00 -2.82 8.91
N ASN A 244 10.89 -2.76 9.65
CA ASN A 244 10.21 -3.95 10.19
C ASN A 244 8.72 -4.05 9.80
N GLY A 245 8.18 -3.07 9.09
CA GLY A 245 6.76 -2.96 8.81
C GLY A 245 6.23 -3.96 7.77
N ASP A 246 4.94 -4.26 7.90
CA ASP A 246 4.18 -5.02 6.90
C ASP A 246 3.90 -4.14 5.68
N TRP A 247 4.72 -4.28 4.64
CA TRP A 247 4.60 -3.52 3.39
C TRP A 247 3.27 -3.75 2.67
N PRO A 248 2.82 -5.01 2.39
CA PRO A 248 1.50 -5.25 1.84
C PRO A 248 0.36 -4.66 2.68
N GLY A 249 0.40 -4.83 4.00
CA GLY A 249 -0.60 -4.28 4.91
C GLY A 249 -0.66 -2.75 4.84
N PHE A 250 0.49 -2.10 4.95
CA PHE A 250 0.60 -0.64 4.82
C PHE A 250 0.03 -0.14 3.48
N LEU A 251 0.43 -0.76 2.36
CA LEU A 251 -0.05 -0.35 1.03
C LEU A 251 -1.57 -0.51 0.90
N MET A 252 -2.14 -1.59 1.47
CA MET A 252 -3.58 -1.80 1.48
C MET A 252 -4.29 -0.71 2.30
N THR A 253 -3.89 -0.51 3.55
CA THR A 253 -4.50 0.49 4.44
C THR A 253 -4.38 1.91 3.89
N ALA A 254 -3.21 2.28 3.35
CA ALA A 254 -3.03 3.58 2.71
C ALA A 254 -3.95 3.76 1.51
N THR A 255 -4.08 2.72 0.68
CA THR A 255 -4.97 2.76 -0.49
C THR A 255 -6.43 2.86 -0.08
N GLU A 256 -6.87 2.11 0.92
CA GLU A 256 -8.24 2.17 1.45
C GLU A 256 -8.59 3.58 1.93
N ALA A 257 -7.72 4.17 2.77
CA ALA A 257 -7.89 5.54 3.24
C ALA A 257 -7.96 6.56 2.08
N ILE A 258 -7.10 6.40 1.06
CA ILE A 258 -7.10 7.25 -0.14
C ILE A 258 -8.44 7.12 -0.88
N MET A 259 -8.91 5.89 -1.11
CA MET A 259 -10.15 5.65 -1.85
C MET A 259 -11.39 6.16 -1.10
N GLU A 260 -11.41 6.05 0.23
CA GLU A 260 -12.47 6.61 1.06
C GLU A 260 -12.51 8.14 0.94
N ASN A 261 -11.37 8.80 1.12
CA ASN A 261 -11.27 10.26 0.96
C ASN A 261 -11.63 10.72 -0.46
N LEU A 262 -11.26 9.96 -1.50
CA LEU A 262 -11.63 10.29 -2.88
C LEU A 262 -13.15 10.23 -3.10
N LYS A 263 -13.84 9.24 -2.53
CA LYS A 263 -15.31 9.13 -2.61
C LYS A 263 -15.99 10.28 -1.90
N GLU A 264 -15.50 10.67 -0.72
CA GLU A 264 -16.03 11.83 0.00
C GLU A 264 -15.92 13.11 -0.82
N VAL A 265 -14.74 13.39 -1.40
CA VAL A 265 -14.56 14.57 -2.25
C VAL A 265 -15.49 14.54 -3.47
N GLU A 266 -15.66 13.37 -4.10
CA GLU A 266 -16.59 13.23 -5.23
C GLU A 266 -18.05 13.49 -4.86
N GLU A 267 -18.46 13.10 -3.65
CA GLU A 267 -19.81 13.36 -3.17
C GLU A 267 -20.00 14.84 -2.81
N GLU A 268 -19.02 15.45 -2.13
CA GLU A 268 -19.01 16.89 -1.82
C GLU A 268 -19.08 17.74 -3.12
N GLU A 269 -18.31 17.39 -4.15
CA GLU A 269 -18.34 18.03 -5.47
C GLU A 269 -19.71 17.89 -6.15
N ARG A 270 -20.34 16.70 -6.04
CA ARG A 270 -21.65 16.42 -6.62
C ARG A 270 -22.75 17.24 -5.94
N GLN A 271 -22.75 17.30 -4.60
CA GLN A 271 -23.72 18.08 -3.82
C GLN A 271 -23.61 19.58 -4.14
N MET A 272 -22.39 20.13 -4.17
CA MET A 272 -22.16 21.53 -4.56
C MET A 272 -22.70 21.85 -5.97
N HIS A 273 -22.58 20.90 -6.91
CA HIS A 273 -23.08 21.12 -8.27
C HIS A 273 -24.61 21.12 -8.32
N ILE A 274 -25.26 20.24 -7.55
CA ILE A 274 -26.72 20.20 -7.42
C ILE A 274 -27.22 21.52 -6.81
N GLU A 275 -26.64 21.98 -5.70
CA GLU A 275 -27.03 23.23 -5.04
C GLU A 275 -26.87 24.44 -5.96
N LYS A 276 -25.76 24.53 -6.71
CA LYS A 276 -25.58 25.61 -7.70
C LYS A 276 -26.62 25.56 -8.81
N SER A 277 -26.98 24.37 -9.27
CA SER A 277 -27.98 24.20 -10.34
C SER A 277 -29.38 24.61 -9.88
N ILE A 278 -29.72 24.34 -8.61
CA ILE A 278 -31.00 24.77 -8.00
C ILE A 278 -31.03 26.29 -7.83
N ASN A 279 -29.95 26.91 -7.38
CA ASN A 279 -29.92 28.36 -7.10
C ASN A 279 -29.86 29.26 -8.36
N HIS A 280 -29.59 28.69 -9.53
CA HIS A 280 -29.56 29.40 -10.82
C HIS A 280 -30.78 29.09 -11.72
N ALA A 281 -31.72 28.27 -11.24
CA ALA A 281 -32.99 27.98 -11.90
C ALA A 281 -34.12 28.82 -11.28
#